data_AF-A0A964KCS1-F1
#
_entry.id   AF-A0A964KCS1-F1
#
_cell.length_a   1.000
_cell.length_b   1.000
_cell.length_c   1.000
_cell.angle_alpha   90.00
_cell.angle_beta   90.00
_cell.angle_gamma   90.00
#
_symmetry.space_group_name_H-M   'P 1'
#
loop_
_entity.id
_entity.type
_entity.pdbx_description
1 polymer ?
#
loop_
_entity_poly.entity_id
_entity_poly.type
_entity_poly.pdbx_seq_one_letter_code
_entity_poly.pdbx_strand_id
1 'polypeptide(L)'
;MPDECSMLKRTDRPTPPALVDVIELVSTRVAPAERPVIELFMSEYFGGLDQEDLARYRALDLYGAALSHWAFARTRRPGVASIRIRNPTIEEHGWQSTHTVIEIVNDDMPFLVDAVTMEVNRHGLMSHLIAHPILSLKRNADGKLIQFPGDADHDPRES
;
A
#
# COMPACT_ATOMS: atom_id res chain seq x y z
N MET A 1 -13.35 21.77 27.16
CA MET A 1 -13.63 20.71 26.19
C MET A 1 -12.69 20.94 25.02
N PRO A 2 -11.47 20.37 24.99
CA PRO A 2 -10.63 20.44 23.80
C PRO A 2 -10.91 19.25 22.87
N ASP A 3 -10.99 19.57 21.58
CA ASP A 3 -11.10 18.63 20.46
C ASP A 3 -9.92 17.65 20.43
N GLU A 4 -10.16 16.40 20.81
CA GLU A 4 -9.29 15.26 20.47
C GLU A 4 -9.60 14.81 19.04
N CYS A 5 -9.30 15.67 18.07
CA CYS A 5 -9.12 15.23 16.69
C CYS A 5 -7.84 14.39 16.68
N SER A 6 -8.04 13.07 16.83
CA SER A 6 -7.06 11.99 16.76
C SER A 6 -5.78 12.41 16.05
N MET A 7 -4.77 12.76 16.86
CA MET A 7 -3.41 12.99 16.42
C MET A 7 -2.96 11.76 15.63
N LEU A 8 -2.77 11.95 14.32
CA LEU A 8 -2.00 11.07 13.46
C LEU A 8 -0.68 10.77 14.18
N LYS A 9 -0.58 9.59 14.79
CA LYS A 9 0.69 9.09 15.33
C LYS A 9 1.57 8.75 14.14
N ARG A 10 2.24 9.77 13.59
CA ARG A 10 3.43 9.56 12.76
C ARG A 10 4.38 8.73 13.62
N THR A 11 4.65 7.50 13.23
CA THR A 11 5.86 6.81 13.69
C THR A 11 7.04 7.74 13.40
N ASP A 12 7.85 8.04 14.41
CA ASP A 12 8.99 8.98 14.39
C ASP A 12 10.18 8.46 13.54
N ARG A 13 9.89 7.66 12.52
CA ARG A 13 10.89 7.17 11.57
C ARG A 13 11.10 8.25 10.51
N PRO A 14 12.34 8.71 10.29
CA PRO A 14 12.62 9.65 9.21
C PRO A 14 12.19 9.00 7.88
N THR A 15 11.46 9.77 7.06
CA THR A 15 11.06 9.37 5.71
C THR A 15 12.33 8.99 4.93
N PRO A 16 12.43 7.75 4.40
CA PRO A 16 13.58 7.35 3.60
C PRO A 16 13.77 8.31 2.42
N PRO A 17 15.00 8.71 2.06
CA PRO A 17 15.24 9.57 0.90
C PRO A 17 14.54 9.10 -0.38
N ALA A 18 14.48 7.79 -0.63
CA ALA A 18 13.78 7.24 -1.81
C ALA A 18 12.26 7.48 -1.79
N LEU A 19 11.66 7.65 -0.61
CA LEU A 19 10.24 7.94 -0.45
C LEU A 19 9.94 9.43 -0.67
N VAL A 20 10.92 10.33 -0.51
CA VAL A 20 10.74 11.77 -0.78
C VAL A 20 10.32 12.00 -2.23
N ASP A 21 11.02 11.38 -3.18
CA ASP A 21 10.71 11.49 -4.62
C ASP A 21 9.31 10.93 -4.95
N VAL A 22 8.90 9.85 -4.26
CA VAL A 22 7.56 9.26 -4.42
C VAL A 22 6.48 10.22 -3.92
N ILE A 23 6.70 10.88 -2.78
CA ILE A 23 5.77 11.88 -2.24
C ILE A 23 5.71 13.13 -3.14
N GLU A 24 6.84 13.56 -3.72
CA GLU A 24 6.85 14.66 -4.69
C GLU A 24 5.98 14.33 -5.92
N LEU A 25 6.02 13.09 -6.42
CA LEU A 25 5.14 12.64 -7.50
C LEU A 25 3.66 12.74 -7.13
N VAL A 26 3.26 12.49 -5.87
CA VAL A 26 1.89 12.69 -5.41
C VAL A 26 1.48 14.16 -5.53
N SER A 27 2.35 15.06 -5.07
CA SER A 27 2.08 16.50 -5.10
C SER A 27 1.86 17.05 -6.52
N THR A 28 2.50 16.45 -7.52
CA THR A 28 2.46 16.90 -8.92
C THR A 28 1.41 16.19 -9.77
N ARG A 29 1.07 14.94 -9.46
CA ARG A 29 0.23 14.08 -10.30
C ARG A 29 -1.14 13.73 -9.73
N VAL A 30 -1.36 13.95 -8.42
CA VAL A 30 -2.65 13.67 -7.77
C VAL A 30 -3.44 14.97 -7.59
N ALA A 31 -4.77 14.87 -7.73
CA ALA A 31 -5.67 16.00 -7.55
C ALA A 31 -5.52 16.61 -6.14
N PRO A 32 -5.52 17.94 -5.97
CA PRO A 32 -5.26 18.58 -4.67
C PRO A 32 -6.10 18.04 -3.50
N ALA A 33 -7.36 17.67 -3.76
CA ALA A 33 -8.27 17.13 -2.75
C ALA A 33 -7.88 15.72 -2.25
N GLU A 34 -7.16 14.94 -3.05
CA GLU A 34 -6.77 13.56 -2.73
C GLU A 34 -5.32 13.46 -2.23
N ARG A 35 -4.50 14.51 -2.37
CA ARG A 35 -3.08 14.47 -1.97
C ARG A 35 -2.88 14.05 -0.52
N PRO A 36 -3.57 14.62 0.50
CA PRO A 36 -3.29 14.26 1.89
C PRO A 36 -3.51 12.77 2.18
N VAL A 37 -4.56 12.18 1.60
CA VAL A 37 -4.87 10.75 1.81
C VAL A 37 -3.87 9.85 1.07
N ILE A 38 -3.46 10.23 -0.14
CA ILE A 38 -2.47 9.46 -0.90
C ILE A 38 -1.06 9.59 -0.31
N GLU A 39 -0.65 10.78 0.15
CA GLU A 39 0.65 10.99 0.80
C GLU A 39 0.77 10.15 2.07
N LEU A 40 -0.29 10.12 2.89
CA LEU A 40 -0.35 9.26 4.07
C LEU A 40 -0.28 7.79 3.65
N PHE A 41 -1.05 7.39 2.64
CA PHE A 41 -1.06 6.01 2.16
C PHE A 41 0.34 5.59 1.69
N MET A 42 1.02 6.40 0.88
CA MET A 42 2.40 6.13 0.42
C MET A 42 3.37 5.98 1.60
N SER A 43 3.21 6.83 2.61
CA SER A 43 4.05 6.79 3.81
C SER A 43 3.84 5.50 4.60
N GLU A 44 2.60 5.07 4.83
CA GLU A 44 2.29 3.82 5.52
C GLU A 44 2.67 2.59 4.68
N TYR A 45 2.39 2.64 3.36
CA TYR A 45 2.61 1.54 2.42
C TYR A 45 4.08 1.14 2.34
N PHE A 46 4.98 2.14 2.34
CA PHE A 46 6.43 1.92 2.27
C PHE A 46 7.13 2.02 3.63
N GLY A 47 6.42 2.37 4.72
CA GLY A 47 7.04 2.67 6.02
C GLY A 47 7.76 1.48 6.67
N GLY A 48 7.39 0.25 6.30
CA GLY A 48 8.04 -0.98 6.73
C GLY A 48 9.34 -1.31 5.99
N LEU A 49 9.59 -0.71 4.82
CA LEU A 49 10.76 -0.99 3.99
C LEU A 49 11.96 -0.15 4.43
N ASP A 50 13.17 -0.65 4.17
CA ASP A 50 14.40 0.11 4.34
C ASP A 50 14.74 0.94 3.10
N GLN A 51 15.73 1.83 3.24
CA GLN A 51 16.15 2.72 2.16
C GLN A 51 16.81 1.93 1.02
N GLU A 52 17.55 0.88 1.34
CA GLU A 52 18.28 0.05 0.40
C GLU A 52 17.34 -0.70 -0.55
N ASP A 53 16.22 -1.21 -0.07
CA ASP A 53 15.20 -1.88 -0.86
C ASP A 53 14.44 -0.89 -1.74
N LEU A 54 14.03 0.25 -1.18
CA LEU A 54 13.37 1.31 -1.95
C LEU A 54 14.27 1.87 -3.06
N ALA A 55 15.56 2.07 -2.78
CA ALA A 55 16.53 2.64 -3.73
C ALA A 55 16.82 1.74 -4.94
N ARG A 56 16.44 0.45 -4.90
CA ARG A 56 16.56 -0.46 -6.05
C ARG A 56 15.56 -0.16 -7.16
N TYR A 57 14.51 0.60 -6.86
CA TYR A 57 13.42 0.90 -7.77
C TYR A 57 13.37 2.39 -8.08
N ARG A 58 12.89 2.73 -9.28
CA ARG A 58 12.65 4.14 -9.62
C ARG A 58 11.44 4.64 -8.83
N ALA A 59 11.51 5.86 -8.33
CA ALA A 59 10.40 6.49 -7.60
C ALA A 59 9.07 6.45 -8.39
N LEU A 60 9.12 6.61 -9.71
CA LEU A 60 7.93 6.53 -10.57
C LEU A 60 7.29 5.13 -10.58
N ASP A 61 8.08 4.06 -10.52
CA ASP A 61 7.57 2.69 -10.51
C ASP A 61 7.00 2.35 -9.13
N LEU A 62 7.64 2.79 -8.04
CA LEU A 62 7.11 2.67 -6.68
C LEU A 62 5.78 3.43 -6.52
N TYR A 63 5.73 4.68 -6.96
CA TYR A 63 4.52 5.50 -7.01
C TYR A 63 3.40 4.80 -7.80
N GLY A 64 3.72 4.29 -8.98
CA GLY A 64 2.78 3.58 -9.84
C GLY A 64 2.25 2.29 -9.21
N ALA A 65 3.13 1.48 -8.62
CA ALA A 65 2.77 0.25 -7.92
C ALA A 65 1.81 0.52 -6.76
N ALA A 66 2.15 1.46 -5.88
CA ALA A 66 1.33 1.78 -4.73
C ALA A 66 -0.03 2.40 -5.13
N LEU A 67 -0.07 3.31 -6.11
CA LEU A 67 -1.35 3.85 -6.60
C LEU A 67 -2.22 2.79 -7.28
N SER A 68 -1.59 1.90 -8.06
CA SER A 68 -2.26 0.76 -8.66
C SER A 68 -2.90 -0.10 -7.56
N HIS A 69 -2.16 -0.40 -6.49
CA HIS A 69 -2.64 -1.22 -5.39
C HIS A 69 -3.74 -0.51 -4.60
N TRP A 70 -3.61 0.80 -4.34
CA TRP A 70 -4.66 1.63 -3.74
C TRP A 70 -5.96 1.56 -4.54
N ALA A 71 -5.88 1.73 -5.86
CA ALA A 71 -7.05 1.67 -6.73
C ALA A 71 -7.73 0.29 -6.70
N PHE A 72 -6.95 -0.78 -6.59
CA PHE A 72 -7.47 -2.15 -6.41
C PHE A 72 -8.16 -2.35 -5.07
N ALA A 73 -7.55 -1.82 -4.00
CA ALA A 73 -8.07 -1.90 -2.65
C ALA A 73 -9.36 -1.08 -2.46
N ARG A 74 -9.74 -0.18 -3.39
CA ARG A 74 -10.95 0.66 -3.27
C ARG A 74 -12.23 -0.14 -3.04
N THR A 75 -12.33 -1.36 -3.58
CA THR A 75 -13.51 -2.22 -3.39
C THR A 75 -13.07 -3.65 -3.11
N ARG A 76 -13.48 -4.19 -1.96
CA ARG A 76 -13.23 -5.58 -1.56
C ARG A 76 -14.41 -6.10 -0.75
N ARG A 77 -14.83 -7.33 -0.98
CA ARG A 77 -15.86 -7.98 -0.14
C ARG A 77 -15.25 -8.30 1.24
N PRO A 78 -15.87 -7.90 2.36
CA PRO A 78 -15.38 -8.25 3.70
C PRO A 78 -15.20 -9.77 3.86
N GLY A 79 -14.12 -10.19 4.52
CA GLY A 79 -13.80 -11.60 4.73
C GLY A 79 -13.30 -12.36 3.51
N VAL A 80 -13.15 -11.70 2.36
CA VAL A 80 -12.62 -12.31 1.12
C VAL A 80 -11.34 -11.59 0.72
N ALA A 81 -10.27 -12.34 0.50
CA ALA A 81 -9.03 -11.80 -0.04
C ALA A 81 -9.21 -11.44 -1.52
N SER A 82 -8.76 -10.24 -1.89
CA SER A 82 -8.64 -9.81 -3.29
C SER A 82 -7.19 -10.02 -3.72
N ILE A 83 -6.98 -10.83 -4.77
CA ILE A 83 -5.64 -11.13 -5.28
C ILE A 83 -5.59 -10.83 -6.78
N ARG A 84 -4.52 -10.18 -7.24
CA ARG A 84 -4.22 -10.08 -8.67
C ARG A 84 -2.72 -10.22 -8.94
N ILE A 85 -2.39 -10.78 -10.10
CA ILE A 85 -1.02 -11.03 -10.54
C ILE A 85 -0.83 -10.36 -11.90
N ARG A 86 0.21 -9.55 -12.07
CA ARG A 86 0.44 -8.76 -13.29
C ARG A 86 1.92 -8.58 -13.60
N ASN A 87 2.21 -8.37 -14.88
CA ASN A 87 3.50 -7.87 -15.37
C ASN A 87 3.25 -6.45 -15.91
N PRO A 88 3.32 -5.41 -15.05
CA PRO A 88 2.90 -4.06 -15.41
C PRO A 88 3.83 -3.45 -16.47
N THR A 89 3.23 -2.74 -17.42
CA THR A 89 3.90 -2.02 -18.51
C THR A 89 3.37 -0.58 -18.55
N ILE A 90 4.20 0.36 -18.99
CA ILE A 90 3.80 1.78 -19.06
C ILE A 90 2.55 1.96 -19.94
N GLU A 91 2.48 1.24 -21.07
CA GLU A 91 1.39 1.37 -22.03
C GLU A 91 0.05 0.89 -21.48
N GLU A 92 0.02 -0.27 -20.83
CA GLU A 92 -1.24 -0.86 -20.36
C GLU A 92 -1.64 -0.39 -18.95
N HIS A 93 -0.65 -0.09 -18.10
CA HIS A 93 -0.86 0.12 -16.66
C HIS A 93 -0.44 1.51 -16.18
N GLY A 94 0.27 2.30 -16.99
CA GLY A 94 0.78 3.62 -16.61
C GLY A 94 2.02 3.57 -15.70
N TRP A 95 2.51 2.37 -15.37
CA TRP A 95 3.71 2.10 -14.60
C TRP A 95 4.31 0.76 -15.02
N GLN A 96 5.55 0.49 -14.66
CA GLN A 96 6.21 -0.75 -15.04
C GLN A 96 6.98 -1.40 -13.90
N SER A 97 7.29 -2.67 -14.09
CA SER A 97 8.16 -3.44 -13.22
C SER A 97 9.01 -4.37 -14.08
N THR A 98 10.24 -4.62 -13.65
CA THR A 98 11.10 -5.67 -14.23
C THR A 98 10.73 -7.07 -13.73
N HIS A 99 9.84 -7.18 -12.74
CA HIS A 99 9.38 -8.42 -12.14
C HIS A 99 7.85 -8.51 -12.13
N THR A 100 7.32 -9.73 -12.01
CA THR A 100 5.90 -9.96 -11.76
C THR A 100 5.49 -9.40 -10.39
N VAL A 101 4.32 -8.76 -10.34
CA VAL A 101 3.77 -8.16 -9.13
C VAL A 101 2.52 -8.92 -8.73
N ILE A 102 2.49 -9.35 -7.46
CA ILE A 102 1.36 -9.98 -6.80
C ILE A 102 0.82 -8.95 -5.80
N GLU A 103 -0.41 -8.50 -6.02
CA GLU A 103 -1.10 -7.57 -5.12
C GLU A 103 -2.21 -8.33 -4.39
N ILE A 104 -2.21 -8.22 -3.07
CA ILE A 104 -3.13 -8.91 -2.16
C ILE A 104 -3.71 -7.86 -1.23
N VAL A 105 -5.04 -7.84 -1.12
CA VAL A 105 -5.77 -7.06 -0.12
C VAL A 105 -6.61 -8.01 0.70
N ASN A 106 -6.36 -8.08 2.01
CA ASN A 106 -7.07 -9.00 2.89
C ASN A 106 -7.17 -8.48 4.33
N ASP A 107 -8.04 -9.10 5.13
CA ASP A 107 -8.10 -8.82 6.56
C ASP A 107 -6.79 -9.24 7.24
N ASP A 108 -6.24 -8.39 8.09
CA ASP A 108 -4.98 -8.66 8.80
C ASP A 108 -5.11 -9.90 9.71
N MET A 109 -4.15 -10.80 9.60
CA MET A 109 -4.07 -12.02 10.42
C MET A 109 -2.63 -12.55 10.49
N PRO A 110 -2.30 -13.35 11.52
CA PRO A 110 -0.97 -13.95 11.65
C PRO A 110 -0.57 -14.80 10.43
N PHE A 111 0.73 -14.81 10.13
CA PHE A 111 1.38 -15.68 9.14
C PHE A 111 1.07 -15.41 7.65
N LEU A 112 0.42 -14.31 7.30
CA LEU A 112 0.11 -13.98 5.90
C LEU A 112 1.36 -13.93 5.01
N VAL A 113 2.35 -13.13 5.41
CA VAL A 113 3.59 -12.97 4.64
C VAL A 113 4.33 -14.30 4.50
N ASP A 114 4.40 -15.09 5.57
CA ASP A 114 5.05 -16.40 5.56
C ASP A 114 4.34 -17.38 4.62
N ALA A 115 3.00 -17.42 4.66
CA ALA A 115 2.20 -18.29 3.81
C ALA A 115 2.35 -17.93 2.33
N VAL A 116 2.27 -16.64 1.99
CA VAL A 116 2.46 -16.17 0.61
C VAL A 116 3.88 -16.46 0.13
N THR A 117 4.89 -16.18 0.97
CA THR A 117 6.30 -16.44 0.64
C THR A 117 6.56 -17.93 0.43
N MET A 118 6.00 -18.79 1.29
CA MET A 118 6.08 -20.23 1.15
C MET A 118 5.42 -20.72 -0.14
N GLU A 119 4.25 -20.19 -0.50
CA GLU A 119 3.58 -20.57 -1.74
C GLU A 119 4.38 -20.13 -2.97
N VAL A 120 4.90 -18.90 -3.01
CA VAL A 120 5.77 -18.42 -4.09
C VAL A 120 7.02 -19.30 -4.23
N ASN A 121 7.68 -19.61 -3.10
CA ASN A 121 8.84 -20.51 -3.08
C ASN A 121 8.51 -21.93 -3.54
N ARG A 122 7.30 -22.43 -3.26
CA ARG A 122 6.84 -23.76 -3.68
C ARG A 122 6.77 -23.90 -5.20
N HIS A 123 6.59 -22.80 -5.92
CA HIS A 123 6.67 -22.74 -7.39
C HIS A 123 8.09 -22.47 -7.91
N GLY A 124 9.10 -22.48 -7.04
CA GLY A 124 10.50 -22.21 -7.41
C GLY A 124 10.79 -20.75 -7.78
N LEU A 125 9.92 -19.83 -7.35
CA LEU A 125 10.06 -18.39 -7.60
C LEU A 125 10.67 -17.70 -6.38
N MET A 126 11.42 -16.62 -6.62
CA MET A 126 12.02 -15.79 -5.58
C MET A 126 11.28 -14.46 -5.46
N SER A 127 10.98 -14.03 -4.24
CA SER A 127 10.46 -12.68 -3.98
C SER A 127 11.59 -11.65 -4.01
N HIS A 128 11.41 -10.59 -4.81
CA HIS A 128 12.39 -9.50 -4.95
C HIS A 128 12.15 -8.32 -4.00
N LEU A 129 10.90 -8.12 -3.58
CA LEU A 129 10.47 -7.13 -2.62
C LEU A 129 9.14 -7.59 -2.02
N ILE A 130 8.94 -7.40 -0.72
CA ILE A 130 7.66 -7.62 -0.05
C ILE A 130 7.30 -6.35 0.70
N ALA A 131 6.28 -5.64 0.22
CA ALA A 131 5.64 -4.56 0.97
C ALA A 131 4.39 -5.12 1.65
N HIS A 132 4.32 -5.00 2.98
CA HIS A 132 3.21 -5.50 3.79
C HIS A 132 2.84 -4.45 4.85
N PRO A 133 2.15 -3.36 4.43
CA PRO A 133 1.58 -2.43 5.38
C PRO A 133 0.36 -3.04 6.07
N ILE A 134 0.14 -2.69 7.34
CA ILE A 134 -1.10 -3.02 8.05
C ILE A 134 -1.86 -1.71 8.26
N LEU A 135 -2.96 -1.53 7.53
CA LEU A 135 -3.71 -0.29 7.46
C LEU A 135 -5.06 -0.42 8.15
N SER A 136 -5.44 0.56 8.96
CA SER A 136 -6.81 0.66 9.49
C SER A 136 -7.70 1.35 8.46
N LEU A 137 -8.79 0.70 8.04
CA LEU A 137 -9.64 1.17 6.94
C LEU A 137 -11.12 0.99 7.28
N LYS A 138 -11.94 1.99 6.93
CA LYS A 138 -13.40 1.86 7.01
C LYS A 138 -14.01 1.58 5.66
N ARG A 139 -14.77 0.51 5.56
CA ARG A 139 -15.55 0.14 4.37
C ARG A 139 -17.05 0.21 4.64
N ASN A 140 -17.82 0.51 3.60
CA ASN A 140 -19.28 0.39 3.66
C ASN A 140 -19.74 -1.07 3.44
N ALA A 141 -21.05 -1.32 3.52
CA ALA A 141 -21.63 -2.66 3.34
C ALA A 141 -21.36 -3.27 1.95
N ASP A 142 -21.12 -2.46 0.92
CA ASP A 142 -20.76 -2.91 -0.42
C ASP A 142 -19.27 -3.22 -0.58
N GLY A 143 -18.48 -3.05 0.49
CA GLY A 143 -17.03 -3.27 0.47
C GLY A 143 -16.21 -2.09 -0.08
N LYS A 144 -16.85 -0.94 -0.35
CA LYS A 144 -16.16 0.27 -0.82
C LYS A 144 -15.44 0.95 0.33
N LEU A 145 -14.19 1.32 0.09
CA LEU A 145 -13.40 2.14 1.00
C LEU A 145 -14.04 3.54 1.13
N ILE A 146 -14.43 3.90 2.34
CA ILE A 146 -15.05 5.20 2.65
C ILE A 146 -14.18 6.08 3.54
N GLN A 147 -13.21 5.51 4.26
CA GLN A 147 -12.30 6.28 5.11
C GLN A 147 -10.92 5.62 5.22
N PHE A 148 -9.89 6.45 5.08
CA PHE A 148 -8.50 6.17 5.45
C PHE A 148 -7.85 7.48 5.94
N PRO A 149 -7.15 7.48 7.08
CA PRO A 149 -7.03 6.36 8.02
C PRO A 149 -8.38 6.06 8.69
N GLY A 150 -8.64 4.78 8.95
CA GLY A 150 -9.73 4.36 9.83
C GLY A 150 -9.40 4.66 11.29
N ASP A 151 -10.38 4.45 12.15
CA ASP A 151 -10.17 4.45 13.60
C ASP A 151 -9.43 3.17 14.00
N ALA A 152 -8.18 3.29 14.45
CA ALA A 152 -7.33 2.14 14.76
C ALA A 152 -7.87 1.23 15.89
N ASP A 153 -8.74 1.75 16.76
CA ASP A 153 -9.33 0.99 17.87
C ASP A 153 -10.65 0.31 17.49
N HIS A 154 -11.31 0.77 16.42
CA HIS A 154 -12.68 0.36 16.08
C HIS A 154 -12.86 -0.21 14.67
N ASP A 155 -12.03 0.22 13.71
CA ASP A 155 -12.11 -0.22 12.32
C ASP A 155 -11.18 -1.42 12.08
N PRO A 156 -11.56 -2.36 11.18
CA PRO A 156 -10.70 -3.48 10.81
C PRO A 156 -9.35 -3.04 10.24
N ARG A 157 -8.33 -3.86 10.51
CA ARG A 157 -7.02 -3.74 9.89
C ARG A 157 -6.94 -4.64 8.66
N GLU A 158 -6.39 -4.11 7.59
CA GLU A 158 -6.14 -4.83 6.34
C GLU A 158 -4.66 -4.83 6.00
N SER A 159 -4.25 -5.92 5.36
CA SER A 159 -2.98 -6.05 4.65
C SER A 159 -3.14 -5.74 3.18
#